data_AF-A0A3D5L494-F1
#
_entry.id   AF-A0A3D5L494-F1
#
_cell.length_a   1.000
_cell.length_b   1.000
_cell.length_c   1.000
_cell.angle_alpha   90.00
_cell.angle_beta   90.00
_cell.angle_gamma   90.00
#
_symmetry.space_group_name_H-M   'P 1'
#
loop_
_entity.id
_entity.type
_entity.pdbx_description
1 polymer ?
#
loop_
_entity_poly.entity_id
_entity_poly.type
_entity_poly.pdbx_seq_one_letter_code
_entity_poly.pdbx_strand_id
1 'polypeptide(L)' 'MIESDPAMELVGIYGDHGKSGTHIDGRPEFQRMIEDCRAGKIDLIYTKSVSRFA' A
#
# COMPACT_ATOMS: atom_id res chain seq x y z
N MET A 1 13.38 -8.73 2.31
CA MET A 1 13.09 -7.44 3.02
C MET A 1 11.63 -7.26 3.42
N ILE A 2 10.80 -8.31 3.40
CA ILE A 2 9.67 -8.48 4.35
C ILE A 2 9.79 -9.90 4.93
N GLU A 3 10.20 -10.86 4.09
CA GLU A 3 10.54 -12.25 4.44
C GLU A 3 11.69 -12.43 5.45
N SER A 4 12.38 -11.36 5.83
CA SER A 4 13.55 -11.44 6.71
C SER A 4 13.20 -11.13 8.17
N ASP A 5 12.01 -10.58 8.42
CA ASP A 5 11.55 -10.26 9.78
C ASP A 5 10.39 -11.20 10.14
N PRO A 6 10.60 -12.17 11.04
CA PRO A 6 9.58 -13.16 11.39
C PRO A 6 8.38 -12.55 12.13
N ALA A 7 8.43 -11.27 12.52
CA ALA A 7 7.32 -10.56 13.16
C ALA A 7 6.38 -9.88 12.14
N MET A 8 6.70 -9.89 10.84
CA MET A 8 5.88 -9.27 9.81
C MET A 8 5.21 -10.30 8.93
N GLU A 9 3.89 -10.22 8.82
CA GLU A 9 3.08 -10.99 7.86
C GLU A 9 2.74 -10.11 6.66
N LEU A 10 2.91 -10.66 5.45
CA LEU A 10 2.49 -9.95 4.24
C LEU A 10 0.96 -9.98 4.13
N VAL A 11 0.32 -8.86 4.47
CA VAL A 11 -1.14 -8.69 4.38
C VAL A 11 -1.62 -8.63 2.93
N GLY A 12 -0.85 -8.00 2.05
CA GLY A 12 -1.18 -7.89 0.63
C GLY A 12 -0.21 -7.03 -0.16
N ILE A 13 -0.32 -7.12 -1.49
CA ILE A 13 0.40 -6.28 -2.44
C ILE A 13 -0.63 -5.41 -3.17
N TYR A 14 -0.45 -4.09 -3.10
CA TYR A 14 -1.36 -3.10 -3.69
C TYR A 14 -0.60 -2.31 -4.77
N GLY A 15 -1.07 -2.37 -6.01
CA GLY A 15 -0.34 -1.78 -7.13
C GLY A 15 -1.23 -1.29 -8.26
N ASP A 16 -1.19 0.01 -8.53
CA ASP A 16 -1.86 0.63 -9.67
C ASP A 16 -0.86 0.79 -10.84
N HIS A 17 -1.02 -0.01 -11.90
CA HIS A 17 -0.15 0.04 -13.08
C HIS A 17 -0.56 1.17 -14.05
N GLY A 18 0.42 1.99 -14.46
CA GLY A 18 0.25 2.97 -15.54
C GLY A 18 -0.54 4.23 -15.17
N LYS A 19 -0.77 4.49 -13.89
CA LYS A 19 -1.53 5.66 -13.41
C LYS A 19 -0.59 6.70 -12.83
N SER A 20 -0.85 7.99 -13.10
CA SER A 20 -0.02 9.05 -12.52
C SER A 20 -0.24 9.13 -11.02
N GLY A 21 0.83 9.39 -10.27
CA GLY A 21 0.77 9.58 -8.82
C GLY A 21 0.23 10.96 -8.40
N THR A 22 -0.36 11.73 -9.31
CA THR A 22 -0.85 13.10 -9.02
C THR A 22 -2.28 13.13 -8.51
N HIS A 23 -3.09 12.09 -8.76
CA HIS A 23 -4.48 12.04 -8.30
C HIS A 23 -4.86 10.65 -7.78
N ILE A 24 -5.60 10.64 -6.66
CA ILE A 24 -6.08 9.42 -6.00
C ILE A 24 -7.27 8.80 -6.74
N ASP A 25 -8.07 9.60 -7.47
CA ASP A 25 -9.28 9.14 -8.19
C ASP A 25 -9.02 8.11 -9.31
N GLY A 26 -7.75 7.84 -9.61
CA GLY A 26 -7.36 6.75 -10.49
C GLY A 26 -6.96 5.47 -9.77
N ARG A 27 -6.80 5.41 -8.45
CA ARG A 27 -5.97 4.39 -7.77
C ARG A 27 -6.80 3.44 -6.90
N PRO A 28 -7.56 2.48 -7.49
CA PRO A 28 -8.43 1.57 -6.73
C PRO A 28 -7.66 0.69 -5.76
N GLU A 29 -6.44 0.24 -6.11
CA GLU A 29 -5.65 -0.59 -5.19
C GLU A 29 -5.13 0.24 -4.02
N PHE A 30 -4.77 1.49 -4.26
CA PHE A 30 -4.43 2.43 -3.18
C PHE A 30 -5.62 2.70 -2.26
N GLN A 31 -6.82 2.90 -2.80
CA GLN A 31 -8.03 3.07 -1.99
C GLN A 31 -8.32 1.82 -1.14
N ARG A 32 -8.22 0.61 -1.72
CA ARG A 32 -8.36 -0.66 -0.97
C ARG A 32 -7.34 -0.76 0.16
N MET A 33 -6.08 -0.40 -0.09
CA MET A 33 -5.04 -0.36 0.94
C MET A 33 -5.43 0.57 2.09
N ILE A 34 -5.93 1.78 1.80
CA ILE A 34 -6.37 2.73 2.82
C ILE A 34 -7.56 2.17 3.63
N GLU A 35 -8.50 1.47 2.99
CA GLU A 35 -9.60 0.82 3.70
C GLU A 35 -9.11 -0.31 4.62
N ASP A 36 -8.17 -1.13 4.17
CA ASP A 36 -7.56 -2.19 5.00
C ASP A 36 -6.76 -1.59 6.18
N CYS A 37 -6.08 -0.46 5.99
CA CYS A 37 -5.47 0.30 7.09
C CYS A 37 -6.52 0.80 8.09
N ARG A 38 -7.64 1.36 7.60
CA ARG A 38 -8.75 1.83 8.45
C ARG A 38 -9.45 0.69 9.19
N ALA A 39 -9.47 -0.50 8.61
CA ALA A 39 -9.99 -1.71 9.25
C ALA A 39 -9.00 -2.30 10.29
N GLY A 40 -7.81 -1.72 10.46
CA GLY A 40 -6.80 -2.18 11.41
C GLY A 40 -6.08 -3.46 10.97
N LYS A 41 -6.10 -3.79 9.67
CA LYS A 41 -5.42 -4.98 9.13
C LYS A 41 -3.96 -4.74 8.77
N ILE A 42 -3.56 -3.48 8.61
CA ILE A 42 -2.22 -3.08 8.16
C ILE A 42 -1.62 -2.11 9.19
N ASP A 43 -0.55 -2.54 9.84
CA ASP A 43 0.21 -1.73 10.79
C ASP A 43 1.37 -0.98 10.14
N LEU A 44 1.88 -1.48 9.01
CA LEU A 44 3.06 -0.93 8.33
C LEU A 44 2.93 -1.00 6.80
N ILE A 45 3.26 0.12 6.14
CA ILE A 45 3.24 0.23 4.68
C ILE A 45 4.68 0.39 4.16
N TYR A 46 5.08 -0.51 3.28
CA TYR A 46 6.31 -0.38 2.50
C TYR A 46 6.01 0.21 1.14
N THR A 47 6.54 1.41 0.88
CA THR A 47 6.46 2.06 -0.42
C THR A 47 7.84 2.39 -0.95
N LYS A 48 8.01 2.31 -2.28
CA LYS A 48 9.28 2.66 -2.94
C LYS A 48 9.61 4.15 -2.82
N SER A 49 8.60 5.02 -2.67
CA SER A 49 8.78 6.45 -2.46
C SER A 49 7.52 7.06 -1.83
N VAL A 50 7.68 8.15 -1.09
CA VAL A 50 6.56 8.91 -0.51
C VAL A 50 5.60 9.40 -1.61
N SER A 51 6.11 9.74 -2.79
CA SER A 51 5.29 10.12 -3.96
C SER A 51 4.42 9.00 -4.52
N ARG A 52 4.66 7.73 -4.17
CA ARG A 52 3.76 6.62 -4.49
C ARG A 52 2.71 6.40 -3.40
N PHE A 53 2.85 7.07 -2.27
CA PHE A 53 1.85 7.07 -1.20
C PHE A 53 0.96 8.32 -1.27
N ALA A 54 1.51 9.47 -1.64
CA ALA A 54 0.76 10.71 -1.88
C ALA A 54 -0.02 10.68 -3.20
#